data_AF-A0A2Z6PRN1-F1
#
_entry.id   AF-A0A2Z6PRN1-F1
#
_cell.length_a   1.000
_cell.length_b   1.000
_cell.length_c   1.000
_cell.angle_alpha   90.00
_cell.angle_beta   90.00
_cell.angle_gamma   90.00
#
_symmetry.space_group_name_H-M   'P 1'
#
loop_
_entity.id
_entity.type
_entity.pdbx_description
1 polymer ?
#
loop_
_entity_poly.entity_id
_entity_poly.type
_entity_poly.pdbx_seq_one_letter_code
_entity_poly.pdbx_strand_id
1 'polypeptide(L)'
;MEDFKFLYEHGINTVRIPVGWWIACDPDPPNPFIGGSLEALDNAFSWAQEYDIKCIIDLHAAPGSQNGMEHSASIDGFTDWPTSPDYISKSLPVIEFLFSRYATHSALLGIELLNEPSAATRIGNADPLELYQANIGSTNLVLDLHFYNLFDKSFVNMSAGDNVQYIYKSREGEWVNEWNVANGSQTDYENFGKAQLDVYNAASFGWCYWTLKNDMKHWDFEWNIRNNYLQLGNSTSKKSISTLGLFGLA
;
A
#
# COMPACT_ATOMS: atom_id res chain seq x y z
N MET A 1 0.58 -17.34 8.20
CA MET A 1 0.16 -18.50 7.37
C MET A 1 -1.34 -18.52 7.07
N GLU A 2 -2.22 -18.50 8.08
CA GLU A 2 -3.69 -18.51 7.87
C GLU A 2 -4.19 -17.36 6.97
N ASP A 3 -3.61 -16.17 7.14
CA ASP A 3 -3.95 -14.99 6.35
C ASP A 3 -3.61 -15.17 4.87
N PHE A 4 -2.41 -15.68 4.56
CA PHE A 4 -2.02 -15.98 3.17
C PHE A 4 -2.89 -17.08 2.55
N LYS A 5 -3.30 -18.08 3.34
CA LYS A 5 -4.27 -19.08 2.89
C LYS A 5 -5.61 -18.44 2.55
N PHE A 6 -6.13 -17.56 3.41
CA PHE A 6 -7.36 -16.83 3.15
C PHE A 6 -7.26 -16.03 1.84
N LEU A 7 -6.17 -15.29 1.64
CA LEU A 7 -5.92 -14.53 0.41
C LEU A 7 -5.93 -15.41 -0.83
N TYR A 8 -5.21 -16.53 -0.79
CA TYR A 8 -5.15 -17.49 -1.87
C TYR A 8 -6.54 -18.08 -2.21
N GLU A 9 -7.32 -18.47 -1.19
CA GLU A 9 -8.67 -19.02 -1.37
C GLU A 9 -9.64 -18.01 -2.00
N HIS A 10 -9.38 -16.71 -1.86
CA HIS A 10 -10.19 -15.63 -2.43
C HIS A 10 -9.59 -15.04 -3.71
N GLY A 11 -8.55 -15.67 -4.28
CA GLY A 11 -7.98 -15.28 -5.56
C GLY A 11 -7.12 -14.00 -5.51
N ILE A 12 -6.67 -13.59 -4.32
CA ILE A 12 -5.62 -12.57 -4.18
C ILE A 12 -4.28 -13.22 -4.50
N ASN A 13 -3.50 -12.57 -5.35
CA ASN A 13 -2.24 -13.12 -5.86
C ASN A 13 -1.00 -12.28 -5.49
N THR A 14 -1.20 -11.10 -4.91
CA THR A 14 -0.11 -10.21 -4.52
C THR A 14 -0.42 -9.53 -3.19
N VAL A 15 0.62 -9.26 -2.39
CA VAL A 15 0.54 -8.49 -1.17
C VAL A 15 1.53 -7.33 -1.17
N ARG A 16 1.10 -6.15 -0.74
CA ARG A 16 1.95 -4.98 -0.49
C ARG A 16 2.26 -4.94 1.01
N ILE A 17 3.55 -4.90 1.38
CA ILE A 17 4.01 -4.99 2.77
C ILE A 17 4.77 -3.72 3.14
N PRO A 18 4.13 -2.79 3.85
CA PRO A 18 4.75 -1.58 4.38
C PRO A 18 5.83 -1.90 5.43
N VAL A 19 7.00 -1.29 5.28
CA VAL A 19 8.11 -1.38 6.23
C VAL A 19 8.68 0.00 6.54
N GLY A 20 9.10 0.20 7.80
CA GLY A 20 9.83 1.40 8.19
C GLY A 20 11.33 1.25 8.00
N TRP A 21 12.03 2.37 7.81
CA TRP A 21 13.47 2.40 7.58
C TRP A 21 14.30 1.66 8.64
N TRP A 22 13.80 1.60 9.86
CA TRP A 22 14.46 0.94 11.00
C TRP A 22 14.60 -0.57 10.83
N ILE A 23 13.87 -1.19 9.90
CA ILE A 23 13.99 -2.63 9.59
C ILE A 23 15.42 -3.05 9.22
N ALA A 24 16.20 -2.12 8.63
CA ALA A 24 17.60 -2.36 8.28
C ALA A 24 18.54 -2.42 9.51
N CYS A 25 18.03 -2.05 10.68
CA CYS A 25 18.76 -2.07 11.96
C CYS A 25 18.32 -3.22 12.88
N ASP A 26 17.43 -4.11 12.43
CA ASP A 26 17.00 -5.26 13.22
C ASP A 26 18.18 -6.20 13.58
N PRO A 27 18.18 -6.81 14.78
CA PRO A 27 17.10 -6.82 15.78
C PRO A 27 17.12 -5.63 16.76
N ASP A 28 18.08 -4.72 16.64
CA ASP A 28 18.33 -3.65 17.62
C ASP A 28 18.19 -2.24 16.97
N PRO A 29 16.99 -1.87 16.46
CA PRO A 29 16.79 -0.55 15.88
C PRO A 29 16.92 0.56 16.92
N PRO A 30 17.20 1.80 16.49
CA PRO A 30 17.32 2.92 17.40
C PRO A 30 15.97 3.25 18.06
N ASN A 31 16.00 3.68 19.31
CA ASN A 31 14.81 4.19 19.99
C ASN A 31 14.15 5.32 19.17
N PRO A 32 12.80 5.38 19.12
CA PRO A 32 11.84 4.56 19.88
C PRO A 32 11.42 3.24 19.19
N PHE A 33 12.05 2.88 18.06
CA PHE A 33 11.67 1.70 17.30
C PHE A 33 12.12 0.41 17.99
N ILE A 34 11.39 -0.67 17.75
CA ILE A 34 11.62 -2.00 18.34
C ILE A 34 11.82 -3.01 17.20
N GLY A 35 12.74 -3.96 17.40
CA GLY A 35 13.07 -4.96 16.38
C GLY A 35 12.05 -6.10 16.27
N GLY A 36 12.21 -6.90 15.22
CA GLY A 36 11.37 -8.07 14.90
C GLY A 36 10.61 -7.93 13.58
N SER A 37 10.61 -6.72 13.00
CA SER A 37 9.99 -6.43 11.70
C SER A 37 10.63 -7.21 10.55
N LEU A 38 11.95 -7.43 10.58
CA LEU A 38 12.67 -8.19 9.56
C LEU A 38 12.31 -9.66 9.58
N GLU A 39 12.23 -10.26 10.78
CA GLU A 39 11.79 -11.66 10.93
C GLU A 39 10.34 -11.84 10.46
N ALA A 40 9.47 -10.87 10.77
CA ALA A 40 8.09 -10.87 10.28
C ALA A 40 8.03 -10.79 8.74
N LEU A 41 8.86 -9.96 8.11
CA LEU A 41 8.96 -9.85 6.66
C LEU A 41 9.46 -11.16 6.03
N ASP A 42 10.49 -11.78 6.59
CA ASP A 42 10.99 -13.09 6.12
C ASP A 42 9.92 -14.19 6.19
N ASN A 43 9.14 -14.20 7.26
CA ASN A 43 8.01 -15.12 7.42
C ASN A 43 6.93 -14.84 6.37
N ALA A 44 6.61 -13.58 6.10
CA ALA A 44 5.66 -13.20 5.07
C ALA A 44 6.11 -13.68 3.68
N PHE A 45 7.39 -13.51 3.32
CA PHE A 45 7.95 -14.03 2.07
C PHE A 45 7.88 -15.56 1.98
N SER A 46 8.11 -16.25 3.09
CA SER A 46 8.00 -17.71 3.16
C SER A 46 6.55 -18.18 2.93
N TRP A 47 5.58 -17.54 3.56
CA TRP A 47 4.15 -17.86 3.35
C TRP A 47 3.68 -17.47 1.94
N ALA A 48 4.16 -16.35 1.41
CA ALA A 48 3.85 -15.91 0.06
C ALA A 48 4.29 -16.96 -0.97
N GLN A 49 5.51 -17.48 -0.84
CA GLN A 49 6.00 -18.56 -1.70
C GLN A 49 5.17 -19.84 -1.61
N GLU A 50 4.71 -20.22 -0.41
CA GLU A 50 3.89 -21.42 -0.21
C GLU A 50 2.55 -21.36 -0.97
N TYR A 51 1.95 -20.17 -1.05
CA TYR A 51 0.66 -19.94 -1.69
C TYR A 51 0.74 -19.31 -3.09
N ASP A 52 1.94 -19.25 -3.69
CA ASP A 52 2.24 -18.53 -4.94
C ASP A 52 1.67 -17.10 -4.98
N ILE A 53 1.70 -16.43 -3.83
CA ILE A 53 1.41 -15.01 -3.68
C ILE A 53 2.72 -14.26 -3.86
N LYS A 54 2.67 -13.13 -4.57
CA LYS A 54 3.82 -12.24 -4.73
C LYS A 54 3.83 -11.12 -3.69
N CYS A 55 5.01 -10.58 -3.38
CA CYS A 55 5.21 -9.49 -2.43
C CYS A 55 5.76 -8.25 -3.13
N ILE A 56 5.14 -7.10 -2.84
CA ILE A 56 5.73 -5.78 -3.06
C ILE A 56 6.17 -5.26 -1.69
N ILE A 57 7.45 -4.98 -1.53
CA ILE A 57 7.96 -4.34 -0.31
C ILE A 57 7.81 -2.84 -0.49
N ASP A 58 7.22 -2.15 0.48
CA ASP A 58 7.04 -0.70 0.43
C ASP A 58 7.80 -0.01 1.56
N LEU A 59 8.76 0.86 1.22
CA LEU A 59 9.40 1.73 2.20
C LEU A 59 8.42 2.83 2.64
N HIS A 60 7.62 2.49 3.65
CA HIS A 60 6.47 3.29 4.06
C HIS A 60 6.85 4.47 4.96
N ALA A 61 7.96 4.36 5.68
CA ALA A 61 8.49 5.43 6.53
C ALA A 61 9.99 5.62 6.27
N ALA A 62 10.37 6.82 5.83
CA ALA A 62 11.77 7.20 5.67
C ALA A 62 12.34 7.92 6.90
N PRO A 63 13.68 7.95 7.08
CA PRO A 63 14.29 8.73 8.14
C PRO A 63 13.91 10.21 8.04
N GLY A 64 13.35 10.77 9.12
CA GLY A 64 12.91 12.16 9.13
C GLY A 64 11.52 12.40 8.52
N SER A 65 10.75 11.36 8.17
CA SER A 65 9.38 11.44 7.62
C SER A 65 9.29 12.21 6.30
N GLN A 66 8.77 11.53 5.28
CA GLN A 66 8.59 12.10 3.96
C GLN A 66 7.32 12.93 3.78
N ASN A 67 6.38 12.88 4.73
CA ASN A 67 5.08 13.55 4.57
C ASN A 67 4.47 14.12 5.87
N GLY A 68 5.10 13.95 7.02
CA GLY A 68 4.63 14.50 8.29
C GLY A 68 3.48 13.73 8.93
N MET A 69 3.00 12.66 8.31
CA MET A 69 1.89 11.86 8.82
C MET A 69 2.35 10.74 9.75
N GLU A 70 1.46 10.24 10.59
CA GLU A 70 1.73 9.18 11.57
C GLU A 70 2.22 7.88 10.91
N HIS A 71 1.70 7.55 9.71
CA HIS A 71 2.11 6.35 8.98
C HIS A 71 3.54 6.44 8.42
N SER A 72 4.15 7.63 8.35
CA SER A 72 5.59 7.80 8.09
C SER A 72 6.43 7.97 9.36
N ALA A 73 5.87 7.58 10.51
CA ALA A 73 6.45 7.69 11.85
C ALA A 73 6.71 9.12 12.34
N SER A 74 6.01 10.11 11.78
CA SER A 74 5.97 11.46 12.33
C SER A 74 5.06 11.51 13.57
N ILE A 75 5.52 12.15 14.64
CA ILE A 75 4.77 12.25 15.90
C ILE A 75 4.14 13.63 16.08
N ASP A 76 4.76 14.68 15.55
CA ASP A 76 4.36 16.09 15.71
C ASP A 76 4.21 16.84 14.38
N GLY A 77 4.22 16.13 13.26
CA GLY A 77 4.15 16.71 11.92
C GLY A 77 5.52 17.00 11.28
N PHE A 78 6.64 16.61 11.92
CA PHE A 78 7.96 16.80 11.32
C PHE A 78 8.04 16.17 9.92
N THR A 79 8.60 16.91 8.98
CA THR A 79 8.75 16.47 7.58
C THR A 79 10.15 16.83 7.11
N ASP A 80 11.15 16.25 7.76
CA ASP A 80 12.55 16.57 7.59
C ASP A 80 13.15 15.91 6.33
N TRP A 81 12.63 14.75 5.93
CA TRP A 81 13.17 13.99 4.79
C TRP A 81 13.34 14.82 3.51
N PRO A 82 12.32 15.58 3.03
CA PRO A 82 12.46 16.40 1.83
C PRO A 82 13.25 17.71 2.04
N THR A 83 13.74 17.99 3.24
CA THR A 83 14.41 19.27 3.56
C THR A 83 15.93 19.21 3.46
N SER A 84 16.52 18.01 3.48
CA SER A 84 17.97 17.83 3.46
C SER A 84 18.39 16.57 2.68
N PRO A 85 19.40 16.68 1.78
CA PRO A 85 20.03 15.53 1.13
C PRO A 85 20.55 14.48 2.12
N ASP A 86 20.91 14.89 3.34
CA ASP A 86 21.40 13.95 4.37
C ASP A 86 20.32 12.96 4.79
N TYR A 87 19.05 13.39 4.89
CA TYR A 87 17.95 12.46 5.20
C TYR A 87 17.63 11.54 4.02
N ILE A 88 17.62 12.09 2.80
CA ILE A 88 17.42 11.30 1.58
C ILE A 88 18.49 10.21 1.45
N SER A 89 19.76 10.56 1.67
CA SER A 89 20.88 9.62 1.56
C SER A 89 20.80 8.46 2.57
N LYS A 90 20.13 8.65 3.71
CA LYS A 90 19.91 7.59 4.71
C LYS A 90 18.86 6.56 4.28
N SER A 91 17.98 6.89 3.32
CA SER A 91 17.02 5.92 2.76
C SER A 91 17.69 4.93 1.80
N LEU A 92 18.76 5.32 1.10
CA LEU A 92 19.39 4.49 0.07
C LEU A 92 19.96 3.16 0.63
N PRO A 93 20.69 3.13 1.75
CA PRO A 93 21.16 1.88 2.35
C PRO A 93 20.02 0.94 2.77
N VAL A 94 18.86 1.47 3.13
CA VAL A 94 17.68 0.66 3.50
C VAL A 94 17.13 -0.03 2.25
N ILE A 95 17.00 0.70 1.14
CA ILE A 95 16.57 0.15 -0.15
C ILE A 95 17.57 -0.91 -0.64
N GLU A 96 18.87 -0.63 -0.56
CA GLU A 96 19.92 -1.58 -0.92
C GLU A 96 19.88 -2.84 -0.05
N PHE A 97 19.61 -2.69 1.25
CA PHE A 97 19.43 -3.81 2.18
C PHE A 97 18.25 -4.70 1.78
N LEU A 98 17.07 -4.11 1.54
CA LEU A 98 15.88 -4.84 1.12
C LEU A 98 16.09 -5.54 -0.23
N PHE A 99 16.68 -4.83 -1.19
CA PHE A 99 17.02 -5.40 -2.49
C PHE A 99 17.99 -6.58 -2.34
N SER A 100 19.10 -6.39 -1.64
CA SER A 100 20.11 -7.44 -1.47
C SER A 100 19.56 -8.70 -0.79
N ARG A 101 18.59 -8.53 0.11
CA ARG A 101 17.96 -9.65 0.84
C ARG A 101 16.95 -10.40 -0.01
N TYR A 102 16.09 -9.70 -0.76
CA TYR A 102 14.91 -10.30 -1.40
C TYR A 102 14.99 -10.42 -2.92
N ALA A 103 15.95 -9.79 -3.60
CA ALA A 103 16.02 -9.73 -5.07
C ALA A 103 15.99 -11.10 -5.78
N THR A 104 16.49 -12.15 -5.13
CA THR A 104 16.49 -13.52 -5.69
C THR A 104 15.33 -14.38 -5.19
N HIS A 105 14.46 -13.86 -4.32
CA HIS A 105 13.33 -14.60 -3.78
C HIS A 105 12.20 -14.68 -4.82
N SER A 106 11.69 -15.87 -5.10
CA SER A 106 10.68 -16.09 -6.16
C SER A 106 9.31 -15.46 -5.88
N ALA A 107 9.08 -15.03 -4.63
CA ALA A 107 7.91 -14.29 -4.23
C ALA A 107 8.05 -12.77 -4.43
N LEU A 108 9.25 -12.22 -4.65
CA LEU A 108 9.39 -10.77 -4.86
C LEU A 108 8.78 -10.37 -6.21
N LEU A 109 7.89 -9.38 -6.21
CA LEU A 109 7.37 -8.72 -7.41
C LEU A 109 7.99 -7.34 -7.63
N GLY A 110 8.24 -6.60 -6.56
CA GLY A 110 8.77 -5.24 -6.65
C GLY A 110 9.15 -4.66 -5.29
N ILE A 111 9.86 -3.54 -5.35
CA ILE A 111 10.17 -2.71 -4.18
C ILE A 111 9.72 -1.30 -4.53
N GLU A 112 8.76 -0.78 -3.76
CA GLU A 112 8.35 0.61 -3.80
C GLU A 112 9.34 1.44 -2.96
N LEU A 113 9.97 2.41 -3.62
CA LEU A 113 11.13 3.11 -3.06
C LEU A 113 10.77 4.06 -1.92
N LEU A 114 9.55 4.62 -1.94
CA LEU A 114 9.06 5.53 -0.91
C LEU A 114 7.56 5.77 -1.05
N ASN A 115 6.80 5.48 0.01
CA ASN A 115 5.37 5.77 0.08
C ASN A 115 5.09 7.27 0.22
N GLU A 116 4.20 7.81 -0.62
CA GLU A 116 3.55 9.13 -0.48
C GLU A 116 4.44 10.30 0.01
N PRO A 117 5.59 10.61 -0.62
CA PRO A 117 6.36 11.80 -0.26
C PRO A 117 5.54 13.08 -0.52
N SER A 118 5.51 13.99 0.45
CA SER A 118 4.78 15.24 0.32
C SER A 118 5.48 16.21 -0.63
N ALA A 119 4.79 16.58 -1.71
CA ALA A 119 5.27 17.61 -2.62
C ALA A 119 5.20 19.02 -2.01
N ALA A 120 4.30 19.24 -1.03
CA ALA A 120 3.99 20.57 -0.49
C ALA A 120 5.04 21.09 0.50
N THR A 121 5.77 20.19 1.16
CA THR A 121 6.81 20.53 2.15
C THR A 121 8.21 20.57 1.57
N ARG A 122 8.35 20.34 0.26
CA ARG A 122 9.64 20.26 -0.41
C ARG A 122 10.27 21.64 -0.58
N ILE A 123 11.50 21.81 -0.10
CA ILE A 123 12.28 23.05 -0.27
C ILE A 123 13.13 22.93 -1.54
N GLY A 124 12.81 23.69 -2.60
CA GLY A 124 13.54 23.70 -3.88
C GLY A 124 12.86 22.94 -5.04
N ASN A 125 13.50 22.89 -6.21
CA ASN A 125 12.95 22.22 -7.42
C ASN A 125 12.97 20.71 -7.29
N ALA A 126 11.84 20.04 -7.56
CA ALA A 126 11.72 18.58 -7.61
C ALA A 126 12.78 18.02 -8.54
N ASP A 127 13.77 17.30 -8.00
CA ASP A 127 14.61 16.44 -8.81
C ASP A 127 13.94 15.05 -8.82
N PRO A 128 13.25 14.69 -9.91
CA PRO A 128 12.62 13.37 -10.03
C PRO A 128 13.63 12.21 -9.94
N LEU A 129 14.94 12.49 -9.90
CA LEU A 129 16.00 11.51 -9.75
C LEU A 129 16.49 11.29 -8.31
N GLU A 130 15.90 11.92 -7.29
CA GLU A 130 16.38 11.85 -5.89
C GLU A 130 16.47 10.43 -5.33
N LEU A 131 15.52 9.55 -5.68
CA LEU A 131 15.58 8.12 -5.37
C LEU A 131 16.09 7.27 -6.55
N TYR A 132 16.25 7.87 -7.73
CA TYR A 132 16.74 7.20 -8.95
C TYR A 132 18.24 6.89 -8.87
N GLN A 133 18.95 7.49 -7.90
CA GLN A 133 20.31 7.11 -7.52
C GLN A 133 20.40 5.69 -6.92
N ALA A 134 19.27 5.05 -6.58
CA ALA A 134 19.23 3.62 -6.20
C ALA A 134 19.47 2.66 -7.39
N ASN A 135 19.97 3.15 -8.53
CA ASN A 135 20.31 2.37 -9.72
C ASN A 135 19.12 1.57 -10.30
N ILE A 136 17.95 2.20 -10.35
CA ILE A 136 16.66 1.53 -10.62
C ILE A 136 16.43 1.13 -12.09
N GLY A 137 17.41 1.36 -12.96
CA GLY A 137 17.32 1.07 -14.40
C GLY A 137 16.23 1.88 -15.12
N SER A 138 16.15 1.73 -16.44
CA SER A 138 15.15 2.45 -17.28
C SER A 138 13.96 1.57 -17.68
N THR A 139 13.83 0.37 -17.11
CA THR A 139 12.83 -0.65 -17.43
C THR A 139 12.37 -1.34 -16.16
N ASN A 140 11.20 -1.99 -16.16
CA ASN A 140 10.58 -2.59 -14.97
C ASN A 140 10.19 -1.54 -13.91
N LEU A 141 9.67 -0.40 -14.37
CA LEU A 141 9.16 0.68 -13.53
C LEU A 141 7.64 0.66 -13.55
N VAL A 142 7.04 0.76 -12.36
CA VAL A 142 5.59 0.87 -12.14
C VAL A 142 5.36 2.13 -11.32
N LEU A 143 4.31 2.88 -11.67
CA LEU A 143 3.86 4.01 -10.86
C LEU A 143 2.73 3.53 -9.96
N ASP A 144 2.88 3.75 -8.65
CA ASP A 144 1.82 3.53 -7.68
C ASP A 144 0.95 4.80 -7.53
N LEU A 145 -0.37 4.62 -7.50
CA LEU A 145 -1.35 5.70 -7.42
C LEU A 145 -2.38 5.38 -6.34
N HIS A 146 -2.46 6.25 -5.34
CA HIS A 146 -3.37 6.08 -4.20
C HIS A 146 -4.62 6.95 -4.36
N PHE A 147 -5.80 6.33 -4.26
CA PHE A 147 -7.07 7.03 -4.40
C PHE A 147 -8.00 6.82 -3.20
N TYR A 148 -8.41 7.95 -2.60
CA TYR A 148 -9.38 7.98 -1.51
C TYR A 148 -10.50 8.98 -1.82
N ASN A 149 -11.74 8.61 -1.48
CA ASN A 149 -12.93 9.47 -1.62
C ASN A 149 -13.39 10.01 -0.24
N LEU A 150 -12.42 10.33 0.62
CA LEU A 150 -12.62 10.56 2.05
C LEU A 150 -12.03 11.89 2.53
N PHE A 151 -10.83 12.23 2.04
CA PHE A 151 -9.99 13.28 2.61
C PHE A 151 -10.18 14.66 1.97
N ASP A 152 -10.89 14.74 0.84
CA ASP A 152 -11.25 16.01 0.21
C ASP A 152 -12.68 16.45 0.61
N LYS A 153 -12.84 17.74 0.92
CA LYS A 153 -14.13 18.36 1.22
C LYS A 153 -15.13 18.24 0.07
N SER A 154 -14.67 18.05 -1.17
CA SER A 154 -15.54 17.82 -2.32
C SER A 154 -16.43 16.58 -2.17
N PHE A 155 -15.99 15.57 -1.40
CA PHE A 155 -16.74 14.33 -1.21
C PHE A 155 -17.82 14.43 -0.12
N VAL A 156 -17.75 15.42 0.78
CA VAL A 156 -18.63 15.53 1.96
C VAL A 156 -20.10 15.60 1.60
N ASN A 157 -20.45 16.22 0.47
CA ASN A 157 -21.83 16.40 0.03
C ASN A 157 -22.23 15.46 -1.12
N MET A 158 -21.38 14.50 -1.49
CA MET A 158 -21.69 13.54 -2.55
C MET A 158 -22.63 12.45 -2.01
N SER A 159 -23.66 12.10 -2.78
CA SER A 159 -24.45 10.90 -2.49
C SER A 159 -23.66 9.62 -2.77
N ALA A 160 -24.19 8.47 -2.37
CA ALA A 160 -23.66 7.16 -2.76
C ALA A 160 -23.55 7.02 -4.29
N GLY A 161 -24.59 7.44 -5.02
CA GLY A 161 -24.61 7.43 -6.47
C GLY A 161 -23.55 8.34 -7.10
N ASP A 162 -23.35 9.54 -6.54
CA ASP A 162 -22.33 10.48 -7.03
C ASP A 162 -20.91 9.92 -6.85
N ASN A 163 -20.65 9.30 -5.70
CA ASN A 163 -19.36 8.65 -5.44
C ASN A 163 -19.08 7.51 -6.43
N VAL A 164 -20.07 6.64 -6.69
CA VAL A 164 -19.95 5.57 -7.69
C VAL A 164 -19.68 6.14 -9.08
N GLN A 165 -20.41 7.17 -9.49
CA GLN A 165 -20.21 7.81 -10.79
C GLN A 165 -18.84 8.49 -10.92
N TYR A 166 -18.32 9.02 -9.82
CA TYR A 166 -17.01 9.65 -9.79
C TYR A 166 -15.88 8.63 -10.00
N ILE A 167 -15.98 7.43 -9.41
CA ILE A 167 -15.02 6.32 -9.62
C ILE A 167 -14.91 5.97 -11.10
N TYR A 168 -16.04 5.70 -11.77
CA TYR A 168 -16.06 5.33 -13.19
C TYR A 168 -15.46 6.37 -14.13
N LYS A 169 -15.39 7.64 -13.72
CA LYS A 169 -14.89 8.72 -14.56
C LYS A 169 -13.42 9.05 -14.37
N SER A 170 -12.83 8.74 -13.20
CA SER A 170 -11.66 9.51 -12.73
C SER A 170 -10.57 8.69 -12.02
N ARG A 171 -10.63 7.36 -12.00
CA ARG A 171 -9.81 6.54 -11.09
C ARG A 171 -9.08 5.38 -11.79
N GLU A 172 -7.83 5.11 -11.37
CA GLU A 172 -6.98 3.96 -11.75
C GLU A 172 -5.91 3.68 -10.66
N GLY A 173 -6.07 2.76 -9.68
CA GLY A 173 -5.01 2.52 -8.66
C GLY A 173 -5.43 1.79 -7.36
N GLU A 174 -4.69 2.05 -6.27
CA GLU A 174 -4.95 1.58 -4.89
C GLU A 174 -6.19 2.25 -4.28
N TRP A 175 -6.94 1.52 -3.44
CA TRP A 175 -8.23 1.94 -2.92
C TRP A 175 -8.69 1.28 -1.61
N VAL A 176 -9.82 1.75 -1.05
CA VAL A 176 -10.51 1.20 0.13
C VAL A 176 -12.04 1.21 -0.06
N ASN A 177 -12.77 0.28 0.57
CA ASN A 177 -14.25 0.26 0.58
C ASN A 177 -14.87 1.18 1.64
N GLU A 178 -14.26 2.34 1.92
CA GLU A 178 -14.74 3.33 2.87
C GLU A 178 -14.96 4.67 2.16
N TRP A 179 -16.00 5.40 2.56
CA TRP A 179 -16.38 6.70 1.99
C TRP A 179 -17.12 7.58 2.99
N ASN A 180 -17.25 8.88 2.71
CA ASN A 180 -17.81 9.84 3.66
C ASN A 180 -19.36 9.88 3.69
N VAL A 181 -20.03 8.86 3.13
CA VAL A 181 -21.49 8.78 3.07
C VAL A 181 -22.03 8.20 4.39
N ALA A 182 -22.63 9.07 5.21
CA ALA A 182 -23.26 8.65 6.46
C ALA A 182 -24.44 7.69 6.21
N ASN A 183 -24.52 6.61 7.01
CA ASN A 183 -25.58 5.59 6.96
C ASN A 183 -25.74 4.86 5.62
N GLY A 184 -24.65 4.67 4.86
CA GLY A 184 -24.66 3.83 3.66
C GLY A 184 -25.21 2.43 3.95
N SER A 185 -26.13 1.95 3.12
CA SER A 185 -26.65 0.58 3.21
C SER A 185 -25.58 -0.44 2.77
N GLN A 186 -25.76 -1.71 3.12
CA GLN A 186 -24.90 -2.79 2.60
C GLN A 186 -24.86 -2.78 1.06
N THR A 187 -26.00 -2.57 0.39
CA THR A 187 -26.07 -2.46 -1.07
C THR A 187 -25.26 -1.28 -1.59
N ASP A 188 -25.20 -0.15 -0.88
CA ASP A 188 -24.39 0.99 -1.30
C ASP A 188 -22.89 0.66 -1.25
N TYR A 189 -22.42 -0.01 -0.21
CA TYR A 189 -21.04 -0.48 -0.10
C TYR A 189 -20.71 -1.54 -1.15
N GLU A 190 -21.60 -2.49 -1.40
CA GLU A 190 -21.43 -3.50 -2.46
C GLU A 190 -21.30 -2.83 -3.84
N ASN A 191 -22.13 -1.83 -4.13
CA ASN A 191 -22.08 -1.07 -5.38
C ASN A 191 -20.80 -0.23 -5.49
N PHE A 192 -20.36 0.39 -4.40
CA PHE A 192 -19.13 1.17 -4.34
C PHE A 192 -17.89 0.29 -4.56
N GLY A 193 -17.75 -0.80 -3.80
CA GLY A 193 -16.67 -1.77 -3.96
C GLY A 193 -16.66 -2.43 -5.34
N LYS A 194 -17.84 -2.75 -5.90
CA LYS A 194 -17.95 -3.26 -7.27
C LYS A 194 -17.44 -2.25 -8.30
N ALA A 195 -17.83 -0.98 -8.20
CA ALA A 195 -17.37 0.06 -9.13
C ALA A 195 -15.84 0.22 -9.09
N GLN A 196 -15.26 0.15 -7.89
CA GLN A 196 -13.81 0.15 -7.70
C GLN A 196 -13.17 -1.06 -8.37
N LEU A 197 -13.66 -2.28 -8.12
CA LEU A 197 -13.15 -3.48 -8.79
C LEU A 197 -13.29 -3.40 -10.32
N ASP A 198 -14.42 -2.92 -10.84
CA ASP A 198 -14.67 -2.83 -12.28
C ASP A 198 -13.69 -1.85 -12.96
N VAL A 199 -13.40 -0.71 -12.31
CA VAL A 199 -12.46 0.30 -12.82
C VAL A 199 -11.01 -0.14 -12.64
N TYR A 200 -10.63 -0.60 -11.45
CA TYR A 200 -9.24 -0.90 -11.15
C TYR A 200 -8.76 -2.23 -11.71
N ASN A 201 -9.67 -3.17 -12.06
CA ASN A 201 -9.29 -4.32 -12.89
C ASN A 201 -8.84 -3.92 -14.31
N ALA A 202 -9.13 -2.69 -14.76
CA ALA A 202 -8.61 -2.18 -16.02
C ALA A 202 -7.17 -1.62 -15.89
N ALA A 203 -6.66 -1.43 -14.68
CA ALA A 203 -5.32 -0.93 -14.44
C ALA A 203 -4.26 -1.95 -14.92
N SER A 204 -3.17 -1.44 -15.51
CA SER A 204 -2.15 -2.27 -16.15
C SER A 204 -1.38 -3.19 -15.19
N PHE A 205 -1.25 -2.81 -13.92
CA PHE A 205 -0.52 -3.55 -12.88
C PHE A 205 -1.42 -4.04 -11.73
N GLY A 206 -2.74 -3.95 -11.90
CA GLY A 206 -3.71 -4.38 -10.89
C GLY A 206 -4.12 -3.29 -9.91
N TRP A 207 -4.66 -3.72 -8.78
CA TRP A 207 -5.15 -2.86 -7.69
C TRP A 207 -4.70 -3.39 -6.35
N CYS A 208 -4.50 -2.50 -5.39
CA CYS A 208 -4.21 -2.81 -4.00
C CYS A 208 -5.38 -2.36 -3.13
N TYR A 209 -5.83 -3.18 -2.17
CA TYR A 209 -6.82 -2.76 -1.18
C TYR A 209 -6.17 -2.48 0.17
N TRP A 210 -6.51 -1.35 0.77
CA TRP A 210 -6.05 -0.97 2.10
C TRP A 210 -7.18 -1.21 3.13
N THR A 211 -7.12 -2.20 4.02
CA THR A 211 -6.03 -3.16 4.35
C THR A 211 -6.62 -4.55 4.64
N LEU A 212 -5.79 -5.60 4.79
CA LEU A 212 -6.30 -6.96 5.10
C LEU A 212 -7.18 -6.99 6.35
N LYS A 213 -6.69 -6.43 7.46
CA LYS A 213 -7.36 -6.46 8.77
C LYS A 213 -7.34 -5.09 9.43
N ASN A 214 -8.46 -4.69 10.02
CA ASN A 214 -8.60 -3.42 10.71
C ASN A 214 -9.72 -3.49 11.75
N ASP A 215 -9.63 -2.69 12.81
CA ASP A 215 -10.71 -2.60 13.80
C ASP A 215 -11.92 -1.82 13.26
N MET A 216 -11.72 -0.95 12.27
CA MET A 216 -12.78 -0.31 11.50
C MET A 216 -13.26 -1.23 10.36
N LYS A 217 -14.52 -1.64 10.45
CA LYS A 217 -15.13 -2.68 9.60
C LYS A 217 -14.91 -2.53 8.10
N HIS A 218 -15.10 -1.34 7.53
CA HIS A 218 -14.99 -1.17 6.08
C HIS A 218 -13.54 -0.98 5.61
N TRP A 219 -12.59 -0.73 6.52
CA TRP A 219 -11.16 -0.80 6.24
C TRP A 219 -10.62 -2.23 6.28
N ASP A 220 -11.35 -3.18 6.89
CA ASP A 220 -10.98 -4.58 7.01
C ASP A 220 -11.48 -5.39 5.80
N PHE A 221 -10.54 -5.75 4.91
CA PHE A 221 -10.84 -6.53 3.71
C PHE A 221 -11.46 -7.89 4.05
N GLU A 222 -10.89 -8.62 5.00
CA GLU A 222 -11.38 -9.95 5.38
C GLU A 222 -12.83 -9.89 5.90
N TRP A 223 -13.14 -8.90 6.73
CA TRP A 223 -14.49 -8.64 7.23
C TRP A 223 -15.44 -8.30 6.09
N ASN A 224 -15.04 -7.42 5.16
CA ASN A 224 -15.88 -7.06 4.01
C ASN A 224 -16.25 -8.28 3.16
N ILE A 225 -15.28 -9.17 2.87
CA ILE A 225 -15.53 -10.41 2.13
C ILE A 225 -16.44 -11.35 2.92
N ARG A 226 -16.12 -11.64 4.19
CA ARG A 226 -16.89 -12.58 5.01
C ARG A 226 -18.33 -12.16 5.28
N ASN A 227 -18.59 -10.85 5.28
CA ASN A 227 -19.92 -10.28 5.53
C ASN A 227 -20.64 -9.83 4.25
N ASN A 228 -20.10 -10.16 3.07
CA ASN A 228 -20.65 -9.83 1.75
C ASN A 228 -20.75 -8.32 1.42
N TYR A 229 -19.97 -7.46 2.08
CA TYR A 229 -19.86 -6.04 1.74
C TYR A 229 -18.92 -5.77 0.56
N LEU A 230 -18.07 -6.74 0.23
CA LEU A 230 -17.27 -6.77 -0.98
C LEU A 230 -17.33 -8.18 -1.58
N GLN A 231 -17.58 -8.26 -2.89
CA GLN A 231 -17.62 -9.54 -3.61
C GLN A 231 -16.65 -9.47 -4.78
N LEU A 232 -15.55 -10.21 -4.69
CA LEU A 232 -14.66 -10.43 -5.82
C LEU A 232 -15.44 -11.30 -6.82
N GLY A 233 -15.84 -10.72 -7.96
CA GLY A 233 -16.68 -11.43 -8.93
C GLY A 233 -16.06 -12.76 -9.39
N ASN A 234 -16.90 -13.68 -9.90
CA ASN A 234 -16.50 -14.94 -10.55
C ASN A 234 -15.77 -14.70 -11.89
N SER A 235 -14.74 -13.84 -11.91
CA SER A 235 -13.95 -13.58 -13.10
C SER A 235 -13.16 -14.83 -13.43
N THR A 236 -13.68 -15.58 -14.39
CA THR A 236 -12.99 -16.68 -15.07
C THR A 236 -11.80 -16.19 -15.91
N SER A 237 -11.53 -14.88 -15.95
CA SER A 237 -10.35 -14.31 -16.58
C SER A 237 -9.20 -14.20 -15.56
N LYS A 238 -8.31 -15.19 -15.60
CA LYS A 238 -7.02 -15.24 -14.89
C LYS A 238 -6.02 -14.18 -15.43
N LYS A 239 -6.40 -12.90 -15.51
CA LYS A 239 -5.58 -11.87 -16.17
C LYS A 239 -5.45 -10.51 -15.47
N SER A 240 -6.08 -10.26 -14.32
CA SER A 240 -5.72 -9.09 -13.50
C SER A 240 -4.85 -9.52 -12.32
N ILE A 241 -3.77 -8.78 -12.10
CA ILE A 241 -3.02 -8.85 -10.84
C ILE A 241 -3.95 -8.26 -9.77
N SER A 242 -4.22 -9.01 -8.71
CA SER A 242 -5.05 -8.59 -7.58
C SER A 242 -4.13 -8.50 -6.37
N THR A 243 -3.81 -7.27 -5.99
CA THR A 243 -2.89 -6.94 -4.89
C THR A 243 -3.70 -6.56 -3.66
N LEU A 244 -3.19 -6.85 -2.46
CA LEU A 244 -3.77 -6.41 -1.20
C LEU A 244 -2.69 -5.86 -0.26
N GLY A 245 -2.95 -4.76 0.43
CA GLY A 245 -2.09 -4.27 1.51
C GLY A 245 -2.16 -5.20 2.72
N LEU A 246 -1.02 -5.77 3.11
CA LEU A 246 -0.85 -6.52 4.36
C LEU A 246 -0.20 -5.60 5.40
N PHE A 247 -0.93 -5.28 6.47
CA PHE A 247 -0.31 -4.73 7.67
C PHE A 247 0.06 -5.82 8.67
N GLY A 248 1.34 -5.83 9.05
CA GLY A 248 1.73 -6.27 10.38
C GLY A 248 1.27 -5.21 11.38
N LEU A 249 0.49 -5.65 12.36
CA LEU A 249 -0.04 -4.86 13.47
C LEU A 249 1.05 -3.94 14.07
N ALA A 250 0.73 -2.65 14.22
CA ALA A 250 1.29 -1.81 15.28
C ALA A 250 0.24 -1.67 16.39
#